data_AF-X1CLL4-F1
#
_entry.id   AF-X1CLL4-F1
#
_cell.length_a   1.000
_cell.length_b   1.000
_cell.length_c   1.000
_cell.angle_alpha   90.00
_cell.angle_beta   90.00
_cell.angle_gamma   90.00
#
_symmetry.space_group_name_H-M   'P 1'
#
loop_
_entity.id
_entity.type
_entity.pdbx_description
1 polymer ?
#
loop_
_entity_poly.entity_id
_entity_poly.type
_entity_poly.pdbx_seq_one_letter_code
_entity_poly.pdbx_strand_id
1 'polypeptide(L)'
;MIAKEVLKKIRRIEIQTRRLASGTHIGQASSAQKGTGLEFDQLREYQFGDDIRFIDWKSSARMNKILVKQYIAERHRTIFLIVDGSSSTFYGSTKALKFETMAEIASVLALVSNFGKDQ
;
A
#
# COMPACT_ATOMS: atom_id res chain seq x y z
N MET A 1 21.92 -23.27 -6.14
CA MET A 1 20.62 -23.97 -5.95
C MET A 1 20.07 -23.52 -4.61
N ILE A 2 19.02 -22.68 -4.57
CA ILE A 2 18.48 -22.17 -3.30
C ILE A 2 17.92 -23.38 -2.52
N ALA A 3 18.46 -23.61 -1.33
CA ALA A 3 18.15 -24.81 -0.55
C ALA A 3 16.64 -24.88 -0.24
N LYS A 4 16.06 -26.07 -0.38
CA LYS A 4 14.62 -26.35 -0.16
C LYS A 4 14.13 -25.89 1.22
N GLU A 5 15.04 -25.84 2.20
CA GLU A 5 14.80 -25.30 3.55
C GLU A 5 14.54 -23.79 3.57
N VAL A 6 15.27 -23.02 2.76
CA VAL A 6 15.10 -21.56 2.66
C VAL A 6 13.72 -21.25 2.10
N LEU A 7 13.29 -21.95 1.04
CA LEU A 7 11.94 -21.84 0.48
C LEU A 7 10.85 -22.18 1.51
N LYS A 8 11.08 -23.22 2.34
CA LYS A 8 10.13 -23.62 3.39
C LYS A 8 10.04 -22.56 4.51
N LYS A 9 11.16 -21.92 4.86
CA LYS A 9 11.21 -20.80 5.82
C LYS A 9 10.48 -19.57 5.26
N ILE A 10 10.77 -19.17 4.02
CA ILE A 10 10.10 -18.04 3.34
C ILE A 10 8.58 -18.25 3.33
N ARG A 11 8.13 -19.45 2.93
CA ARG A 11 6.69 -19.77 2.87
C ARG A 11 6.02 -19.75 4.24
N ARG A 12 6.74 -20.11 5.31
CA ARG A 12 6.22 -20.01 6.69
C ARG A 12 6.04 -18.56 7.11
N ILE A 13 7.03 -17.70 6.82
CA ILE A 13 6.98 -16.27 7.13
C ILE A 13 5.80 -15.63 6.37
N GLU A 14 5.69 -15.87 5.07
CA GLU A 14 4.58 -15.39 4.23
C GLU A 14 3.20 -15.70 4.83
N ILE A 15 2.96 -16.95 5.25
CA ILE A 15 1.69 -17.39 5.84
C ILE A 15 1.41 -16.68 7.17
N GLN A 16 2.41 -16.59 8.06
CA GLN A 16 2.25 -15.97 9.37
C GLN A 16 1.97 -14.48 9.25
N THR A 17 2.70 -13.78 8.38
CA THR A 17 2.51 -12.34 8.23
C THR A 17 1.22 -12.02 7.48
N ARG A 18 0.79 -12.84 6.49
CA ARG A 18 -0.52 -12.70 5.84
C ARG A 18 -1.66 -12.79 6.87
N ARG A 19 -1.57 -13.73 7.82
CA ARG A 19 -2.57 -13.90 8.89
C ARG A 19 -2.61 -12.70 9.85
N LEU A 20 -1.46 -12.16 10.22
CA LEU A 20 -1.37 -10.97 11.09
C LEU A 20 -1.91 -9.72 10.41
N ALA A 21 -1.55 -9.50 9.13
CA ALA A 21 -2.05 -8.40 8.33
C ALA A 21 -3.57 -8.48 8.11
N SER A 22 -4.12 -9.68 7.94
CA SER A 22 -5.58 -9.86 7.84
C SER A 22 -6.33 -9.58 9.16
N GLY A 23 -5.64 -9.66 10.30
CA GLY A 23 -6.25 -9.45 11.62
C GLY A 23 -6.29 -7.98 12.08
N THR A 24 -5.63 -7.06 11.35
CA THR A 24 -5.48 -5.66 11.78
C THR A 24 -6.55 -4.72 11.21
N HIS A 25 -7.57 -5.24 10.51
CA HIS A 25 -8.61 -4.43 9.86
C HIS A 25 -10.00 -4.71 10.42
N ILE A 26 -10.23 -4.25 11.66
CA ILE A 26 -11.55 -3.78 12.10
C ILE A 26 -11.39 -2.28 12.33
N GLY A 27 -11.68 -1.48 11.32
CA GLY A 27 -11.58 -0.02 11.41
C GLY A 27 -11.20 0.58 10.07
N GLN A 28 -12.18 1.22 9.46
CA GLN A 28 -12.12 2.03 8.25
C GLN A 28 -10.85 2.90 8.18
N ALA A 29 -9.84 2.45 7.45
CA ALA A 29 -8.91 3.37 6.82
C ALA A 29 -9.50 3.74 5.46
N SER A 30 -10.55 4.55 5.48
CA SER A 30 -11.01 5.24 4.26
C SER A 30 -9.92 6.24 3.87
N SER A 31 -8.84 5.76 3.26
CA SER A 31 -7.88 6.61 2.53
C SER A 31 -8.50 7.04 1.20
N ALA A 32 -9.73 7.55 1.23
CA ALA A 32 -10.19 8.45 0.20
C ALA A 32 -9.51 9.81 0.47
N GLN A 33 -8.18 9.89 0.30
CA GLN A 33 -7.53 11.18 0.13
C GLN A 33 -7.98 11.72 -1.23
N LYS A 34 -9.15 12.37 -1.22
CA LYS A 34 -9.71 13.09 -2.34
C LYS A 34 -8.74 14.22 -2.67
N GLY A 35 -8.17 14.18 -3.86
CA GLY A 35 -7.10 15.07 -4.28
C GLY A 35 -7.20 15.40 -5.76
N THR A 36 -6.25 16.19 -6.27
CA THR A 36 -6.14 16.57 -7.69
C THR A 36 -5.60 15.41 -8.53
N GLY A 37 -6.23 14.25 -8.45
CA GLY A 37 -5.92 13.11 -9.29
C GLY A 37 -6.21 13.37 -10.76
N LEU A 38 -5.70 12.50 -11.64
CA LEU A 38 -5.97 12.55 -13.08
C LEU A 38 -7.28 11.82 -13.45
N GLU A 39 -7.68 10.84 -12.63
CA GLU A 39 -8.85 10.01 -12.91
C GLU A 39 -10.10 10.60 -12.28
N PHE A 40 -11.14 10.77 -13.09
CA PHE A 40 -12.45 11.21 -12.64
C PHE A 40 -13.13 10.11 -11.83
N ASP A 41 -13.64 10.45 -10.66
CA ASP A 41 -14.37 9.55 -9.77
C ASP A 41 -15.88 9.72 -9.97
N GLN A 42 -16.38 10.89 -9.54
CA GLN A 42 -17.82 11.19 -9.54
C GLN A 42 -18.08 12.70 -9.52
N LEU A 43 -19.34 13.06 -9.77
CA LEU A 43 -19.87 14.40 -9.50
C LEU A 43 -20.47 14.45 -8.11
N ARG A 44 -20.15 15.49 -7.33
CA ARG A 44 -20.73 15.76 -6.02
C ARG A 44 -21.36 17.14 -6.01
N GLU A 45 -22.33 17.38 -5.14
CA GLU A 45 -22.86 18.74 -4.90
C GLU A 45 -21.80 19.62 -4.22
N TYR A 46 -21.67 20.86 -4.69
CA TYR A 46 -20.72 21.85 -4.19
C TYR A 46 -20.86 22.06 -2.68
N GLN A 47 -19.73 22.14 -1.99
CA GLN A 47 -19.66 22.58 -0.60
C GLN A 47 -18.79 23.82 -0.48
N PHE A 48 -19.08 24.64 0.53
CA PHE A 48 -18.29 25.83 0.79
C PHE A 48 -16.81 25.47 1.01
N GLY A 49 -15.92 26.13 0.25
CA GLY A 49 -14.48 25.83 0.24
C GLY A 49 -14.04 24.98 -0.96
N ASP A 50 -14.97 24.43 -1.75
CA ASP A 50 -14.62 23.80 -3.02
C ASP A 50 -14.06 24.83 -4.02
N ASP A 51 -13.06 24.40 -4.78
CA ASP A 51 -12.49 25.23 -5.84
C ASP A 51 -13.42 25.26 -7.05
N ILE A 52 -13.85 26.47 -7.40
CA ILE A 52 -14.78 26.74 -8.51
C ILE A 52 -14.30 26.22 -9.87
N ARG A 53 -12.99 26.00 -10.05
CA ARG A 53 -12.40 25.48 -11.29
C ARG A 53 -12.83 24.04 -11.57
N PHE A 54 -13.24 23.30 -10.54
CA PHE A 54 -13.72 21.93 -10.68
C PHE A 54 -15.24 21.83 -10.89
N ILE A 55 -15.96 22.96 -11.01
CA ILE A 55 -17.40 22.94 -11.29
C ILE A 55 -17.66 22.40 -12.71
N ASP A 56 -18.54 21.40 -12.80
CA ASP A 56 -19.07 20.92 -14.08
C ASP A 56 -20.33 21.73 -14.44
N TRP A 57 -20.15 22.80 -15.20
CA TRP A 57 -21.25 23.69 -15.59
C TRP A 57 -22.34 22.99 -16.42
N LYS A 58 -21.97 22.02 -17.25
CA LYS A 58 -22.91 21.30 -18.12
C LYS A 58 -23.84 20.40 -17.30
N SER A 59 -23.28 19.66 -16.37
CA SER A 59 -24.04 18.78 -15.48
C SER A 59 -24.84 19.60 -14.48
N SER A 60 -24.26 20.70 -13.98
CA SER A 60 -24.94 21.62 -13.06
C SER A 60 -26.20 22.23 -13.69
N ALA A 61 -26.12 22.66 -14.95
CA ALA A 61 -27.25 23.20 -15.69
C ALA A 61 -28.38 22.17 -15.90
N ARG A 62 -28.05 20.89 -16.09
CA ARG A 62 -29.05 19.82 -16.27
C ARG A 62 -29.75 19.42 -14.99
N MET A 63 -29.03 19.42 -13.86
CA MET A 63 -29.55 18.95 -12.58
C MET A 63 -30.07 20.09 -11.69
N ASN A 64 -29.93 21.35 -12.13
CA ASN A 64 -30.27 22.56 -11.38
C ASN A 64 -29.63 22.60 -9.99
N LYS A 65 -28.39 22.11 -9.89
CA LYS A 65 -27.57 22.04 -8.68
C LYS A 65 -26.12 22.28 -9.05
N ILE A 66 -25.33 22.95 -8.21
CA ILE A 66 -23.89 23.15 -8.50
C ILE A 66 -23.15 21.85 -8.21
N LEU A 67 -22.54 21.28 -9.24
CA LEU A 67 -21.80 20.01 -9.17
C LEU A 67 -20.31 20.24 -9.39
N VAL A 68 -19.50 19.63 -8.52
CA VAL A 68 -18.04 19.68 -8.55
C VAL A 68 -17.52 18.29 -8.90
N LYS A 69 -16.54 18.24 -9.82
CA LYS A 69 -15.82 17.00 -10.18
C LYS A 69 -14.91 16.57 -9.04
N GLN A 70 -15.06 15.33 -8.59
CA GLN A 70 -14.08 14.67 -7.73
C GLN A 70 -13.16 13.79 -8.57
N TYR A 71 -11.89 13.80 -8.18
CA TYR A 71 -10.85 13.00 -8.80
C TYR A 71 -10.23 12.07 -7.75
N ILE A 72 -9.89 10.86 -8.16
CA ILE A 72 -9.12 9.92 -7.34
C ILE A 72 -7.65 10.16 -7.63
N ALA A 73 -6.90 10.48 -6.57
CA ALA A 73 -5.45 10.58 -6.66
C ALA A 73 -4.85 9.18 -6.72
N GLU A 74 -4.42 8.77 -7.91
CA GLU A 74 -3.69 7.52 -8.10
C GLU A 74 -2.33 7.59 -7.39
N ARG A 75 -2.00 6.60 -6.57
CA ARG A 75 -0.71 6.51 -5.86
C ARG A 75 0.06 5.27 -6.27
N HIS A 76 1.07 5.47 -7.10
CA HIS A 76 2.09 4.46 -7.34
C HIS A 76 3.18 4.53 -6.27
N ARG A 77 3.17 3.60 -5.32
CA ARG A 77 4.28 3.40 -4.38
C ARG A 77 5.24 2.37 -4.96
N THR A 78 6.50 2.78 -5.17
CA THR A 78 7.60 1.88 -5.53
C THR A 78 8.53 1.73 -4.33
N ILE A 79 8.77 0.50 -3.89
CA ILE A 79 9.59 0.21 -2.72
C ILE A 79 10.74 -0.70 -3.15
N PHE A 80 11.96 -0.30 -2.80
CA PHE A 80 13.17 -1.08 -3.03
C PHE A 80 13.65 -1.67 -1.71
N LEU A 81 13.79 -3.00 -1.67
CA LEU A 81 14.38 -3.71 -0.54
C LEU A 81 15.75 -4.21 -0.98
N ILE A 82 16.81 -3.68 -0.35
CA ILE A 82 18.19 -4.05 -0.62
C ILE A 82 18.71 -4.78 0.63
N VAL A 83 19.18 -6.00 0.43
CA VAL A 83 19.73 -6.84 1.50
C VAL A 83 21.17 -7.19 1.14
N ASP A 84 22.09 -7.01 2.09
CA ASP A 84 23.47 -7.45 1.93
C ASP A 84 23.54 -8.98 1.90
N GLY A 85 24.09 -9.53 0.81
CA GLY A 85 24.31 -10.97 0.62
C GLY A 85 25.76 -11.39 0.77
N SER A 86 26.63 -10.53 1.31
CA SER A 86 28.06 -10.81 1.50
C SER A 86 28.28 -11.97 2.48
N SER A 87 29.45 -12.62 2.39
CA SER A 87 29.82 -13.74 3.28
C SER A 87 29.79 -13.37 4.77
N SER A 88 29.94 -12.09 5.11
CA SER A 88 29.89 -11.58 6.49
C SER A 88 28.51 -11.76 7.16
N THR A 89 27.47 -11.97 6.37
CA THR A 89 26.09 -12.22 6.83
C THR A 89 25.84 -13.68 7.23
N PHE A 90 26.76 -14.59 6.87
CA PHE A 90 26.74 -16.01 7.25
C PHE A 90 27.48 -16.25 8.57
N TYR A 91 27.35 -15.31 9.52
CA TYR A 91 27.84 -15.42 10.87
C TYR A 91 26.69 -15.18 11.86
N GLY A 92 26.63 -15.95 12.94
CA GLY A 92 25.59 -15.85 13.95
C GLY A 92 26.13 -16.26 15.32
N SER A 93 25.92 -15.41 16.33
CA SER A 93 26.53 -15.57 17.65
C SER A 93 25.89 -16.68 18.50
N THR A 94 24.66 -17.11 18.19
CA THR A 94 23.93 -18.09 19.02
C THR A 94 22.81 -18.86 18.29
N LYS A 95 21.70 -18.22 17.90
CA LYS A 95 20.45 -18.93 17.49
C LYS A 95 20.06 -18.84 16.01
N ALA A 96 20.56 -17.85 15.28
CA ALA A 96 20.26 -17.64 13.86
C ALA A 96 21.43 -16.92 13.18
N LEU A 97 21.59 -17.12 11.88
CA LEU A 97 22.52 -16.33 11.07
C LEU A 97 21.96 -14.92 10.88
N LYS A 98 22.83 -13.91 10.77
CA LYS A 98 22.41 -12.54 10.41
C LYS A 98 21.55 -12.52 9.14
N PHE A 99 21.92 -13.35 8.15
CA PHE A 99 21.16 -13.52 6.91
C PHE A 99 19.71 -13.97 7.15
N GLU A 100 19.46 -14.87 8.11
CA GLU A 100 18.10 -15.36 8.39
C GLU A 100 17.23 -14.25 8.99
N THR A 101 17.78 -13.48 9.93
CA THR A 101 17.08 -12.32 10.51
C THR A 101 16.83 -11.23 9.47
N MET A 102 17.80 -10.97 8.59
CA MET A 102 17.63 -10.01 7.48
C MET A 102 16.53 -10.46 6.51
N ALA A 103 16.49 -11.76 6.17
CA ALA A 103 15.45 -12.32 5.32
C ALA A 103 14.05 -12.24 5.97
N GLU A 104 13.95 -12.48 7.27
CA GLU A 104 12.70 -12.31 8.04
C GLU A 104 12.21 -10.86 8.01
N ILE A 105 13.09 -9.91 8.31
CA ILE A 105 12.75 -8.47 8.30
C ILE A 105 12.32 -8.03 6.89
N ALA A 106 13.10 -8.40 5.86
CA ALA A 106 12.78 -8.07 4.48
C ALA A 106 11.44 -8.67 4.04
N SER A 107 11.14 -9.90 4.46
CA SER A 107 9.85 -10.55 4.16
C SER A 107 8.67 -9.84 4.81
N VAL A 108 8.81 -9.42 6.08
CA VAL A 108 7.77 -8.65 6.79
C VAL A 108 7.56 -7.29 6.11
N LEU A 109 8.64 -6.58 5.80
CA LEU A 109 8.56 -5.27 5.13
C LEU A 109 7.93 -5.37 3.74
N ALA A 110 8.34 -6.35 2.92
CA ALA A 110 7.76 -6.59 1.60
C ALA A 110 6.26 -6.84 1.67
N LEU A 111 5.85 -7.60 2.68
CA LEU A 111 4.47 -7.99 2.84
C LEU A 111 3.61 -6.81 3.33
N VAL A 112 4.04 -6.05 4.35
CA VAL A 112 3.35 -4.81 4.79
C VAL A 112 3.23 -3.81 3.63
N SER A 113 4.28 -3.70 2.81
CA SER A 113 4.29 -2.85 1.62
C SER A 113 3.22 -3.24 0.59
N ASN A 114 2.93 -4.53 0.45
CA ASN A 114 1.92 -5.01 -0.48
C ASN A 114 0.49 -4.73 0.00
N PHE A 115 0.25 -4.73 1.32
CA PHE A 115 -1.08 -4.43 1.87
C PHE A 115 -1.51 -2.97 1.70
N GLY A 116 -0.56 -2.05 1.49
CA GLY A 116 -0.86 -0.65 1.22
C GLY A 116 -1.25 -0.34 -0.23
N LYS A 117 -1.35 -1.34 -1.12
CA LYS A 117 -1.81 -1.18 -2.51
C LYS A 117 -3.32 -1.33 -2.70
N ASP A 118 -4.01 -2.01 -1.79
CA ASP A 118 -5.44 -2.32 -1.92
C ASP A 118 -6.34 -1.25 -1.26
N GLN A 119 -5.84 -0.02 -1.09
CA GLN A 119 -6.57 1.11 -0.47
C GLN A 119 -6.55 2.35 -1.36
#